data_AF-A0A1N6GDT8-F1
#
_entry.id   AF-A0A1N6GDT8-F1
#
_cell.length_a   1.000
_cell.length_b   1.000
_cell.length_c   1.000
_cell.angle_alpha   90.00
_cell.angle_beta   90.00
_cell.angle_gamma   90.00
#
_symmetry.space_group_name_H-M   'P 1'
#
loop_
_entity.id
_entity.type
_entity.pdbx_description
1 polymer ?
#
loop_
_entity_poly.entity_id
_entity_poly.type
_entity_poly.pdbx_seq_one_letter_code
_entity_poly.pdbx_strand_id
1 'polypeptide(L)'
;MPRNRKFDLVMRFLFSLAVLMFIASNAAKAESLNGKFFNGQAYSGEYSIAESSNADGMRTNPVTVKLNVDREKDLLVYVYDADDLPSVKASDMGFLSIVVNSGGMEGSITYNYVVLNHGALVSIGIVQTILHLGKVESIDVKPNKNLAKDEINEFVRQIMRFNPSALFEPLNAYYAATLLLLGQGRFLTPEDDFRLSALYRNKEISADPVLLRAIKRVTTSAAQR
;
A
#
# COMPACT_ATOMS: atom_id res chain seq x y z
N MET A 1 55.98 20.35 -20.20
CA MET A 1 55.60 20.22 -18.77
C MET A 1 55.40 18.73 -18.47
N PRO A 2 56.08 18.16 -17.45
CA PRO A 2 55.92 16.75 -17.12
C PRO A 2 54.55 16.50 -16.49
N ARG A 3 53.79 15.58 -17.07
CA ARG A 3 52.46 15.19 -16.60
C ARG A 3 52.58 14.60 -15.19
N ASN A 4 51.98 15.25 -14.20
CA ASN A 4 52.12 14.87 -12.79
C ASN A 4 51.33 13.58 -12.51
N ARG A 5 52.01 12.43 -12.59
CA ARG A 5 51.41 11.08 -12.44
C ARG A 5 50.57 10.90 -11.17
N LYS A 6 50.89 11.61 -10.08
CA LYS A 6 50.11 11.57 -8.83
C LYS A 6 48.74 12.23 -8.98
N PHE A 7 48.67 13.34 -9.72
CA PHE A 7 47.41 14.04 -9.99
C PHE A 7 46.48 13.19 -10.86
N ASP A 8 47.03 12.51 -11.87
CA ASP A 8 46.28 11.64 -12.78
C ASP A 8 45.69 10.41 -12.04
N LEU A 9 46.41 9.87 -11.04
CA LEU A 9 45.94 8.76 -10.22
C LEU A 9 44.79 9.18 -9.28
N VAL A 10 44.91 10.35 -8.64
CA VAL A 10 43.88 10.90 -7.74
C VAL A 10 42.60 11.21 -8.52
N MET A 11 42.71 11.80 -9.70
CA MET A 11 41.54 12.10 -10.54
C MET A 11 40.82 10.83 -11.03
N ARG A 12 41.55 9.77 -11.38
CA ARG A 12 40.96 8.48 -11.73
C ARG A 12 40.26 7.81 -10.56
N PHE A 13 40.83 7.90 -9.36
CA PHE A 13 40.21 7.39 -8.15
C PHE A 13 38.91 8.14 -7.82
N LEU A 14 38.94 9.48 -7.85
CA LEU A 14 37.74 10.30 -7.62
C LEU A 14 36.65 10.06 -8.66
N PHE A 15 37.02 9.91 -9.94
CA PHE A 15 36.07 9.58 -10.99
C PHE A 15 35.47 8.17 -10.79
N SER A 16 36.29 7.18 -10.45
CA SER A 16 35.81 5.82 -10.18
C SER A 16 34.88 5.78 -8.97
N LEU A 17 35.21 6.52 -7.90
CA LEU A 17 34.37 6.65 -6.70
C LEU A 17 33.04 7.37 -7.02
N ALA A 18 33.07 8.43 -7.81
CA ALA A 18 31.87 9.14 -8.25
C ALA A 18 30.98 8.25 -9.12
N VAL A 19 31.56 7.46 -10.04
CA VAL A 19 30.82 6.47 -10.84
C VAL A 19 30.24 5.37 -9.96
N LEU A 20 30.99 4.86 -8.97
CA LEU A 20 30.49 3.85 -8.03
C LEU A 20 29.34 4.38 -7.17
N MET A 21 29.45 5.62 -6.69
CA MET A 21 28.37 6.27 -5.94
C MET A 21 27.16 6.57 -6.84
N PHE A 22 27.35 6.94 -8.11
CA PHE A 22 26.27 7.18 -9.07
C PHE A 22 25.53 5.88 -9.43
N ILE A 23 26.24 4.77 -9.60
CA ILE A 23 25.66 3.43 -9.80
C ILE A 23 24.93 2.98 -8.53
N ALA A 24 25.50 3.21 -7.34
CA ALA A 24 24.86 2.87 -6.07
C ALA A 24 23.62 3.74 -5.77
N SER A 25 23.59 5.01 -6.22
CA SER A 25 22.45 5.91 -6.02
C SER A 25 21.24 5.61 -6.91
N ASN A 26 21.40 4.78 -7.96
CA ASN A 26 20.30 4.39 -8.84
C ASN A 26 19.48 3.17 -8.36
N ALA A 27 19.80 2.58 -7.19
CA ALA A 27 19.38 1.19 -6.93
C ALA A 27 18.51 0.90 -5.68
N ALA A 28 18.31 1.82 -4.73
CA ALA A 28 17.37 1.56 -3.62
C ALA A 28 16.92 2.84 -2.91
N LYS A 29 15.62 3.18 -2.98
CA LYS A 29 15.03 4.19 -2.08
C LYS A 29 14.61 3.49 -0.80
N ALA A 30 15.34 3.69 0.30
CA ALA A 30 14.96 3.20 1.62
C ALA A 30 14.25 4.30 2.41
N GLU A 31 13.06 4.02 2.92
CA GLU A 31 12.26 4.95 3.73
C GLU A 31 11.80 4.28 5.03
N SER A 32 11.91 5.01 6.14
CA SER A 32 11.50 4.53 7.46
C SER A 32 9.98 4.39 7.57
N LEU A 33 9.51 3.32 8.22
CA LEU A 33 8.12 3.08 8.56
C LEU A 33 7.99 2.83 10.05
N ASN A 34 7.03 3.50 10.69
CA ASN A 34 6.68 3.26 12.08
C ASN A 34 5.16 3.34 12.22
N GLY A 35 4.59 2.55 13.12
CA GLY A 35 3.14 2.57 13.35
C GLY A 35 2.68 1.46 14.30
N LYS A 36 1.39 1.16 14.24
CA LYS A 36 0.77 0.02 14.93
C LYS A 36 -0.10 -0.75 13.96
N PHE A 37 -0.20 -2.06 14.12
CA PHE A 37 -1.21 -2.88 13.45
C PHE A 37 -2.55 -2.81 14.20
N PHE A 38 -3.65 -3.23 13.56
CA PHE A 38 -5.00 -3.19 14.13
C PHE A 38 -5.14 -4.03 15.41
N ASN A 39 -4.21 -4.95 15.66
CA ASN A 39 -4.14 -5.76 16.88
C ASN A 39 -3.36 -5.07 18.01
N GLY A 40 -2.91 -3.83 17.80
CA GLY A 40 -2.20 -3.00 18.77
C GLY A 40 -0.68 -3.19 18.82
N GLN A 41 -0.10 -4.16 18.10
CA GLN A 41 1.35 -4.35 18.05
C GLN A 41 2.02 -3.19 17.32
N ALA A 42 2.99 -2.55 17.97
CA ALA A 42 3.79 -1.52 17.31
C ALA A 42 4.83 -2.15 16.37
N TYR A 43 5.20 -1.41 15.35
CA TYR A 43 6.26 -1.79 14.44
C TYR A 43 7.16 -0.60 14.11
N SER A 44 8.40 -0.92 13.78
CA SER A 44 9.40 0.00 13.23
C SER A 44 10.24 -0.71 12.18
N GLY A 45 10.68 0.00 11.16
CA GLY A 45 11.50 -0.59 10.12
C GLY A 45 11.63 0.30 8.91
N GLU A 46 11.79 -0.32 7.75
CA GLU A 46 12.00 0.37 6.49
C GLU A 46 11.35 -0.38 5.33
N TYR A 47 11.07 0.33 4.25
CA TYR A 47 10.85 -0.29 2.95
C TYR A 47 11.89 0.19 1.96
N SER A 48 12.25 -0.69 1.03
CA SER A 48 13.14 -0.40 -0.08
C SER A 48 12.48 -0.75 -1.39
N ILE A 49 12.77 0.03 -2.43
CA ILE A 49 12.32 -0.22 -3.80
C ILE A 49 13.55 -0.47 -4.66
N ALA A 50 13.59 -1.61 -5.34
CA ALA A 50 14.57 -1.90 -6.36
C ALA A 50 13.98 -1.69 -7.76
N GLU A 51 14.82 -1.41 -8.75
CA GLU A 51 14.43 -1.51 -10.16
C GLU A 51 14.85 -2.88 -10.69
N SER A 52 13.94 -3.57 -11.38
CA SER A 52 14.18 -4.89 -11.95
C SER A 52 13.43 -5.07 -13.29
N SER A 53 13.50 -6.26 -13.86
CA SER A 53 12.72 -6.63 -15.04
C SER A 53 12.24 -8.06 -14.89
N ASN A 54 10.99 -8.32 -15.29
CA ASN A 54 10.43 -9.65 -15.28
C ASN A 54 10.98 -10.52 -16.43
N ALA A 55 10.53 -11.77 -16.51
CA ALA A 55 10.97 -12.72 -17.54
C ALA A 55 10.67 -12.26 -18.98
N ASP A 56 9.67 -11.40 -19.17
CA ASP A 56 9.28 -10.84 -20.46
C ASP A 56 10.06 -9.55 -20.80
N GLY A 57 11.00 -9.13 -19.95
CA GLY A 57 11.78 -7.91 -20.13
C GLY A 57 11.01 -6.62 -19.77
N MET A 58 9.81 -6.74 -19.20
CA MET A 58 9.05 -5.60 -18.71
C MET A 58 9.65 -5.11 -17.40
N ARG A 59 9.77 -3.78 -17.27
CA ARG A 59 10.23 -3.14 -16.04
C ARG A 59 9.32 -3.54 -14.88
N THR A 60 9.94 -3.91 -13.75
CA THR A 60 9.26 -4.09 -12.47
C THR A 60 9.99 -3.28 -11.41
N ASN A 61 9.28 -2.93 -10.34
CA ASN A 61 9.82 -2.20 -9.22
C ASN A 61 9.52 -2.97 -7.92
N PRO A 62 10.31 -4.02 -7.60
CA PRO A 62 10.09 -4.81 -6.38
C PRO A 62 10.21 -3.96 -5.11
N VAL A 63 9.19 -4.04 -4.26
CA VAL A 63 9.18 -3.48 -2.91
C VAL A 63 9.55 -4.55 -1.92
N THR A 64 10.51 -4.27 -1.06
CA THR A 64 10.79 -5.08 0.12
C THR A 64 10.51 -4.26 1.37
N VAL A 65 9.53 -4.67 2.16
CA VAL A 65 9.20 -4.11 3.48
C VAL A 65 9.83 -4.99 4.56
N LYS A 66 10.57 -4.39 5.49
CA LYS A 66 11.24 -5.07 6.60
C LYS A 66 10.85 -4.41 7.91
N LEU A 67 10.14 -5.12 8.78
CA LEU A 67 9.62 -4.59 10.04
C LEU A 67 10.08 -5.41 11.24
N ASN A 68 10.53 -4.71 12.27
CA ASN A 68 10.58 -5.22 13.62
C ASN A 68 9.23 -4.93 14.27
N VAL A 69 8.57 -6.00 14.74
CA VAL A 69 7.22 -5.94 15.32
C VAL A 69 7.30 -6.36 16.77
N ASP A 70 6.65 -5.60 17.66
CA ASP A 70 6.59 -5.90 19.07
C ASP A 70 6.16 -7.36 19.31
N ARG A 71 6.93 -8.09 20.12
CA ARG A 71 6.72 -9.50 20.51
C ARG A 71 7.05 -10.53 19.43
N GLU A 72 7.39 -10.11 18.22
CA GLU A 72 8.00 -11.00 17.23
C GLU A 72 9.51 -11.08 17.49
N LYS A 73 10.07 -12.30 17.39
CA LYS A 73 11.51 -12.51 17.61
C LYS A 73 12.33 -12.12 16.39
N ASP A 74 11.77 -12.35 15.21
CA ASP A 74 12.44 -12.21 13.94
C ASP A 74 11.91 -11.00 13.17
N LEU A 75 12.77 -10.45 12.31
CA LEU A 75 12.39 -9.40 11.37
C LEU A 75 11.36 -9.95 10.39
N LEU A 76 10.20 -9.30 10.30
CA LEU A 76 9.18 -9.67 9.33
C LEU A 76 9.48 -9.03 7.98
N VAL A 77 9.38 -9.82 6.92
CA VAL A 77 9.67 -9.39 5.55
C VAL A 77 8.47 -9.61 4.67
N TYR A 78 8.12 -8.60 3.87
CA TYR A 78 7.11 -8.68 2.84
C TYR A 78 7.64 -8.14 1.52
N VAL A 79 7.39 -8.87 0.44
CA VAL A 79 7.83 -8.50 -0.91
C VAL A 79 6.63 -8.34 -1.82
N TYR A 80 6.66 -7.30 -2.66
CA TYR A 80 5.62 -7.04 -3.66
C TYR A 80 6.25 -6.51 -4.95
N ASP A 81 5.97 -7.17 -6.06
CA ASP A 81 6.44 -6.74 -7.38
C ASP A 81 5.43 -5.76 -7.99
N ALA A 82 5.81 -4.48 -8.09
CA ALA A 82 5.02 -3.45 -8.74
C ALA A 82 5.40 -3.27 -10.21
N ASP A 83 4.44 -2.89 -11.05
CA ASP A 83 4.63 -2.53 -12.46
C ASP A 83 5.21 -1.11 -12.63
N ASP A 84 4.87 -0.19 -11.73
CA ASP A 84 5.42 1.18 -11.68
C ASP A 84 5.98 1.48 -10.28
N LEU A 85 6.55 2.68 -10.07
CA LEU A 85 7.17 3.08 -8.82
C LEU A 85 6.13 3.10 -7.68
N PRO A 86 6.27 2.19 -6.70
CA PRO A 86 5.34 2.08 -5.59
C PRO A 86 5.69 3.07 -4.47
N SER A 87 4.73 3.28 -3.57
CA SER A 87 4.95 3.93 -2.27
C SER A 87 4.33 3.08 -1.17
N VAL A 88 4.94 3.04 0.01
CA VAL A 88 4.39 2.32 1.17
C VAL A 88 3.89 3.33 2.18
N LYS A 89 2.65 3.17 2.63
CA LYS A 89 2.05 4.01 3.67
C LYS A 89 1.67 3.19 4.88
N ALA A 90 2.15 3.63 6.04
CA ALA A 90 1.64 3.21 7.33
C ALA A 90 0.34 3.96 7.63
N SER A 91 -0.76 3.24 7.83
CA SER A 91 -2.04 3.85 8.17
C SER A 91 -2.29 3.79 9.68
N ASP A 92 -2.80 4.90 10.23
CA ASP A 92 -3.28 4.97 11.62
C ASP A 92 -4.48 4.07 11.90
N MET A 93 -5.06 3.47 10.85
CA MET A 93 -6.11 2.45 10.94
C MET A 93 -5.57 1.04 11.24
N GLY A 94 -4.25 0.85 11.29
CA GLY A 94 -3.67 -0.42 11.72
C GLY A 94 -3.23 -1.36 10.61
N PHE A 95 -2.89 -0.84 9.42
CA PHE A 95 -2.40 -1.63 8.29
C PHE A 95 -1.33 -0.86 7.50
N LEU A 96 -0.65 -1.56 6.58
CA LEU A 96 0.21 -0.96 5.56
C LEU A 96 -0.51 -1.01 4.21
N SER A 97 -0.36 0.03 3.41
CA SER A 97 -0.77 -0.01 2.00
C SER A 97 0.42 0.23 1.10
N ILE A 98 0.64 -0.66 0.14
CA ILE A 98 1.54 -0.41 -0.99
C ILE A 98 0.68 0.15 -2.13
N VAL A 99 1.06 1.33 -2.61
CA VAL A 99 0.29 2.11 -3.59
C VAL A 99 1.13 2.29 -4.84
N VAL A 100 0.61 1.87 -5.97
CA VAL A 100 1.26 2.02 -7.29
C VAL A 100 0.38 2.91 -8.15
N ASN A 101 0.93 3.97 -8.72
CA ASN A 101 0.23 4.83 -9.67
C ASN A 101 0.89 4.67 -11.03
N SER A 102 0.28 3.87 -11.90
CA SER A 102 0.80 3.53 -13.22
C SER A 102 0.06 4.34 -14.28
N GLY A 103 0.75 5.08 -15.16
CA GLY A 103 0.13 5.72 -16.35
C GLY A 103 -0.61 7.05 -16.12
N GLY A 104 -0.62 7.60 -14.90
CA GLY A 104 -1.12 8.94 -14.62
C GLY A 104 -2.62 9.11 -14.87
N MET A 105 -3.02 10.00 -15.78
CA MET A 105 -4.43 10.33 -16.02
C MET A 105 -5.22 9.24 -16.75
N GLU A 106 -4.56 8.41 -17.56
CA GLU A 106 -5.16 7.31 -18.34
C GLU A 106 -4.69 5.95 -17.82
N GLY A 107 -4.44 5.91 -16.52
CA GLY A 107 -3.67 4.88 -15.85
C GLY A 107 -4.46 4.02 -14.88
N SER A 108 -3.79 3.50 -13.87
CA SER A 108 -4.44 2.85 -12.74
C SER A 108 -3.74 3.16 -11.42
N ILE A 109 -4.51 3.17 -10.34
CA ILE A 109 -3.97 3.20 -8.98
C ILE A 109 -4.26 1.87 -8.31
N THR A 110 -3.21 1.17 -7.92
CA THR A 110 -3.29 -0.13 -7.26
C THR A 110 -3.00 0.04 -5.77
N TYR A 111 -3.86 -0.52 -4.93
CA TYR A 111 -3.76 -0.53 -3.47
C TYR A 111 -3.63 -1.98 -3.00
N ASN A 112 -2.46 -2.34 -2.48
CA ASN A 112 -2.23 -3.64 -1.83
C ASN A 112 -2.21 -3.45 -0.31
N TYR A 113 -3.14 -4.09 0.40
CA TYR A 113 -3.28 -3.95 1.85
C TYR A 113 -2.56 -5.07 2.56
N VAL A 114 -1.61 -4.74 3.41
CA VAL A 114 -0.76 -5.68 4.13
C VAL A 114 -0.99 -5.52 5.63
N VAL A 115 -1.16 -6.66 6.30
CA VAL A 115 -1.41 -6.74 7.73
C VAL A 115 -0.55 -7.80 8.40
N LEU A 116 -0.48 -7.73 9.72
CA LEU A 116 0.11 -8.77 10.54
C LEU A 116 -0.92 -9.90 10.78
N ASN A 117 -0.52 -11.12 10.45
CA ASN A 117 -1.30 -12.33 10.68
C ASN A 117 -0.36 -13.45 11.18
N HIS A 118 -0.58 -13.94 12.39
CA HIS A 118 0.19 -15.04 12.99
C HIS A 118 1.73 -14.90 12.85
N GLY A 119 2.27 -13.72 13.16
CA GLY A 119 3.72 -13.47 13.08
C GLY A 119 4.26 -13.30 11.65
N ALA A 120 3.39 -13.10 10.65
CA ALA A 120 3.78 -12.83 9.28
C ALA A 120 3.06 -11.61 8.70
N LEU A 121 3.71 -10.92 7.77
CA LEU A 121 3.08 -9.87 6.97
C LEU A 121 2.36 -10.51 5.78
N VAL A 122 1.06 -10.28 5.66
CA VAL A 122 0.21 -10.92 4.65
C VAL A 122 -0.65 -9.88 3.95
N SER A 123 -0.79 -10.02 2.62
CA SER A 123 -1.75 -9.21 1.85
C SER A 123 -3.18 -9.67 2.11
N ILE A 124 -4.09 -8.75 2.42
CA ILE A 124 -5.53 -9.01 2.43
C ILE A 124 -6.08 -9.08 0.99
N GLY A 125 -5.45 -8.35 0.08
CA GLY A 125 -5.82 -8.30 -1.33
C GLY A 125 -5.46 -6.97 -1.96
N ILE A 126 -5.86 -6.84 -3.22
CA ILE A 126 -5.57 -5.71 -4.08
C ILE A 126 -6.88 -5.06 -4.53
N VAL A 127 -6.93 -3.73 -4.49
CA VAL A 127 -7.95 -2.93 -5.16
C VAL A 127 -7.26 -2.08 -6.20
N GLN A 128 -7.71 -2.17 -7.45
CA GLN A 128 -7.17 -1.40 -8.57
C GLN A 128 -8.25 -0.46 -9.10
N THR A 129 -7.98 0.83 -9.14
CA THR A 129 -8.85 1.82 -9.79
C THR A 129 -8.28 2.14 -11.16
N ILE A 130 -9.10 2.04 -12.21
CA ILE A 130 -8.73 2.42 -13.57
C ILE A 130 -9.16 3.87 -13.78
N LEU A 131 -8.25 4.68 -14.33
CA LEU A 131 -8.43 6.11 -14.50
C LEU A 131 -8.62 6.46 -15.98
N HIS A 132 -9.57 7.37 -16.23
CA HIS A 132 -9.73 8.06 -17.50
C HIS A 132 -9.82 9.56 -17.22
N LEU A 133 -8.96 10.36 -17.86
CA LEU A 133 -8.81 11.80 -17.61
C LEU A 133 -8.63 12.16 -16.12
N GLY A 134 -7.90 11.32 -15.38
CA GLY A 134 -7.62 11.50 -13.95
C GLY A 134 -8.80 11.22 -13.03
N LYS A 135 -9.91 10.68 -13.55
CA LYS A 135 -11.08 10.26 -12.78
C LYS A 135 -11.20 8.75 -12.79
N VAL A 136 -11.71 8.17 -11.72
CA VAL A 136 -12.00 6.74 -11.66
C VAL A 136 -13.10 6.39 -12.65
N GLU A 137 -12.79 5.49 -13.58
CA GLU A 137 -13.73 4.92 -14.53
C GLU A 137 -14.28 3.59 -13.99
N SER A 138 -13.40 2.74 -13.45
CA SER A 138 -13.78 1.43 -12.92
C SER A 138 -12.89 0.99 -11.76
N ILE A 139 -13.36 -0.01 -11.01
CA ILE A 139 -12.67 -0.55 -9.84
C ILE A 139 -12.69 -2.07 -9.94
N ASP A 140 -11.50 -2.67 -9.86
CA ASP A 140 -11.28 -4.11 -9.81
C ASP A 140 -10.81 -4.51 -8.40
N VAL A 141 -11.41 -5.55 -7.85
CA VAL A 141 -11.20 -5.97 -6.46
C VAL A 141 -10.75 -7.43 -6.47
N LYS A 142 -9.53 -7.66 -6.01
CA LYS A 142 -8.84 -8.95 -6.00
C LYS A 142 -8.47 -9.33 -4.56
N PRO A 143 -9.41 -9.92 -3.78
CA PRO A 143 -9.08 -10.46 -2.46
C PRO A 143 -8.00 -11.55 -2.56
N ASN A 144 -7.17 -11.70 -1.53
CA ASN A 144 -6.13 -12.72 -1.51
C ASN A 144 -6.76 -14.12 -1.53
N LYS A 145 -6.48 -14.89 -2.59
CA LYS A 145 -7.04 -16.24 -2.78
C LYS A 145 -6.56 -17.28 -1.76
N ASN A 146 -5.47 -16.99 -1.05
CA ASN A 146 -4.92 -17.85 -0.01
C ASN A 146 -5.59 -17.63 1.36
N LEU A 147 -6.43 -16.61 1.50
CA LEU A 147 -7.18 -16.33 2.71
C LEU A 147 -8.63 -16.74 2.53
N ALA A 148 -9.25 -17.27 3.59
CA ALA A 148 -10.67 -17.52 3.58
C ALA A 148 -11.45 -16.20 3.51
N LYS A 149 -12.61 -16.19 2.84
CA LYS A 149 -13.44 -14.98 2.74
C LYS A 149 -13.79 -14.39 4.11
N ASP A 150 -14.11 -15.25 5.08
CA ASP A 150 -14.45 -14.83 6.43
C ASP A 150 -13.24 -14.27 7.19
N GLU A 151 -12.03 -14.72 6.87
CA GLU A 151 -10.79 -14.18 7.43
C GLU A 151 -10.51 -12.77 6.90
N ILE A 152 -10.68 -12.54 5.60
CA ILE A 152 -10.58 -11.20 4.98
C ILE A 152 -11.59 -10.24 5.61
N ASN A 153 -12.83 -10.70 5.75
CA ASN A 153 -13.89 -9.94 6.39
C ASN A 153 -13.56 -9.57 7.83
N GLU A 154 -12.96 -10.50 8.58
CA GLU A 154 -12.54 -10.28 9.95
C GLU A 154 -11.42 -9.23 10.03
N PHE A 155 -10.41 -9.29 9.15
CA PHE A 155 -9.36 -8.27 9.10
C PHE A 155 -9.93 -6.88 8.83
N VAL A 156 -10.79 -6.75 7.82
CA VAL A 156 -11.41 -5.45 7.49
C VAL A 156 -12.23 -4.94 8.68
N ARG A 157 -12.99 -5.80 9.34
CA ARG A 157 -13.77 -5.45 10.54
C ARG A 157 -12.88 -4.96 11.69
N GLN A 158 -11.77 -5.65 11.95
CA GLN A 158 -10.85 -5.28 13.04
C GLN A 158 -10.14 -3.95 12.74
N ILE A 159 -9.69 -3.73 11.50
CA ILE A 159 -9.11 -2.47 11.04
C ILE A 159 -10.08 -1.31 11.29
N MET A 160 -11.34 -1.45 10.90
CA MET A 160 -12.35 -0.41 11.10
C MET A 160 -12.60 -0.08 12.57
N ARG A 161 -12.43 -1.06 13.46
CA ARG A 161 -12.69 -0.88 14.90
C ARG A 161 -11.47 -0.41 15.67
N PHE A 162 -10.27 -0.54 15.12
CA PHE A 162 -9.02 -0.21 15.80
C PHE A 162 -8.91 1.29 16.09
N ASN A 163 -9.09 2.13 15.07
CA ASN A 163 -9.05 3.59 15.20
C ASN A 163 -10.17 4.24 14.37
N PRO A 164 -11.41 4.26 14.89
CA PRO A 164 -12.57 4.74 14.14
C PRO A 164 -12.47 6.20 13.69
N SER A 165 -11.76 7.04 14.44
CA SER A 165 -11.56 8.44 14.08
C SER A 165 -10.72 8.59 12.81
N ALA A 166 -9.69 7.76 12.64
CA ALA A 166 -8.82 7.77 11.46
C ALA A 166 -9.55 7.39 10.17
N LEU A 167 -10.64 6.60 10.25
CA LEU A 167 -11.44 6.21 9.08
C LEU A 167 -11.98 7.42 8.30
N PHE A 168 -12.29 8.52 8.99
CA PHE A 168 -13.01 9.65 8.42
C PHE A 168 -12.10 10.84 8.08
N GLU A 169 -10.81 10.75 8.44
CA GLU A 169 -9.84 11.78 8.09
C GLU A 169 -9.65 11.83 6.57
N PRO A 170 -9.59 13.02 5.95
CA PRO A 170 -9.47 13.14 4.49
C PRO A 170 -8.32 12.33 3.87
N LEU A 171 -7.18 12.26 4.55
CA LEU A 171 -6.00 11.53 4.08
C LEU A 171 -6.18 10.01 4.07
N ASN A 172 -7.09 9.49 4.91
CA ASN A 172 -7.35 8.06 5.09
C ASN A 172 -8.63 7.61 4.41
N ALA A 173 -9.55 8.55 4.12
CA ALA A 173 -10.88 8.24 3.60
C ALA A 173 -10.82 7.36 2.35
N TYR A 174 -9.97 7.68 1.38
CA TYR A 174 -9.85 6.88 0.15
C TYR A 174 -9.35 5.46 0.41
N TYR A 175 -8.37 5.30 1.32
CA TYR A 175 -7.83 4.00 1.72
C TYR A 175 -8.88 3.16 2.46
N ALA A 176 -9.61 3.77 3.38
CA ALA A 176 -10.70 3.12 4.10
C ALA A 176 -11.80 2.66 3.14
N ALA A 177 -12.21 3.56 2.25
CA ALA A 177 -13.23 3.35 1.24
C ALA A 177 -12.91 2.17 0.32
N THR A 178 -11.68 2.09 -0.18
CA THR A 178 -11.21 1.01 -1.04
C THR A 178 -10.99 -0.30 -0.26
N LEU A 179 -10.48 -0.25 0.97
CA LEU A 179 -10.37 -1.42 1.87
C LEU A 179 -11.72 -2.12 2.10
N LEU A 180 -12.80 -1.35 2.28
CA LEU A 180 -14.16 -1.90 2.47
C LEU A 180 -14.62 -2.80 1.31
N LEU A 181 -14.14 -2.52 0.10
CA LEU A 181 -14.49 -3.31 -1.07
C LEU A 181 -13.92 -4.73 -1.00
N LEU A 182 -12.78 -4.94 -0.33
CA LEU A 182 -12.16 -6.27 -0.17
C LEU A 182 -13.00 -7.20 0.70
N GLY A 183 -13.60 -6.69 1.77
CA GLY A 183 -14.47 -7.48 2.66
C GLY A 183 -15.89 -7.71 2.14
N GLN A 184 -16.22 -7.24 0.92
CA GLN A 184 -17.50 -7.48 0.24
C GLN A 184 -18.76 -7.22 1.09
N GLY A 185 -18.66 -6.47 2.19
CA GLY A 185 -19.77 -5.99 3.02
C GLY A 185 -20.41 -7.02 3.94
N ARG A 186 -20.00 -8.29 3.87
CA ARG A 186 -20.64 -9.40 4.62
C ARG A 186 -20.44 -9.32 6.14
N PHE A 187 -19.59 -8.43 6.61
CA PHE A 187 -19.24 -8.27 8.02
C PHE A 187 -19.89 -7.05 8.67
N LEU A 188 -20.60 -6.21 7.90
CA LEU A 188 -21.16 -4.96 8.39
C LEU A 188 -22.44 -5.21 9.17
N THR A 189 -22.43 -4.87 10.46
CA THR A 189 -23.66 -4.77 11.25
C THR A 189 -24.40 -3.47 10.92
N PRO A 190 -25.69 -3.33 11.26
CA PRO A 190 -26.40 -2.05 11.11
C PRO A 190 -25.73 -0.88 11.82
N GLU A 191 -25.06 -1.13 12.95
CA GLU A 191 -24.30 -0.11 13.67
C GLU A 191 -23.04 0.31 12.89
N ASP A 192 -22.34 -0.66 12.27
CA ASP A 192 -21.17 -0.38 11.43
C ASP A 192 -21.58 0.44 10.19
N ASP A 193 -22.73 0.13 9.56
CA ASP A 193 -23.26 0.90 8.42
C ASP A 193 -23.61 2.35 8.81
N PHE A 194 -24.27 2.54 9.96
CA PHE A 194 -24.54 3.88 10.48
C PHE A 194 -23.25 4.70 10.68
N ARG A 195 -22.21 4.08 11.25
CA ARG A 195 -20.90 4.72 11.44
C ARG A 195 -20.23 5.05 10.11
N LEU A 196 -20.31 4.16 9.12
CA LEU A 196 -19.75 4.37 7.79
C LEU A 196 -20.45 5.47 7.00
N SER A 197 -21.65 5.90 7.41
CA SER A 197 -22.34 7.02 6.76
C SER A 197 -21.52 8.32 6.72
N ALA A 198 -20.64 8.55 7.70
CA ALA A 198 -19.71 9.69 7.72
C ALA A 198 -18.63 9.57 6.63
N LEU A 199 -18.16 8.36 6.33
CA LEU A 199 -17.21 8.11 5.24
C LEU A 199 -17.83 8.45 3.88
N TYR A 200 -19.11 8.15 3.66
CA TYR A 200 -19.80 8.44 2.40
C TYR A 200 -20.04 9.93 2.17
N ARG A 201 -20.11 10.71 3.24
CA ARG A 201 -20.26 12.16 3.20
C ARG A 201 -18.91 12.87 3.13
N ASN A 202 -17.79 12.16 3.30
CA ASN A 202 -16.46 12.72 3.13
C ASN A 202 -16.30 13.26 1.70
N LYS A 203 -15.72 14.45 1.56
CA LYS A 203 -15.56 15.14 0.27
C LYS A 203 -14.77 14.30 -0.74
N GLU A 204 -13.71 13.63 -0.28
CA GLU A 204 -12.84 12.80 -1.13
C GLU A 204 -13.59 11.61 -1.73
N ILE A 205 -14.61 11.10 -1.02
CA ILE A 205 -15.42 9.97 -1.48
C ILE A 205 -16.63 10.44 -2.27
N SER A 206 -17.32 11.47 -1.78
CA SER A 206 -18.53 12.00 -2.42
C SER A 206 -18.26 12.66 -3.78
N ALA A 207 -17.03 13.13 -4.02
CA ALA A 207 -16.59 13.65 -5.32
C ALA A 207 -16.25 12.55 -6.34
N ASP A 208 -16.09 11.29 -5.90
CA ASP A 208 -15.86 10.12 -6.75
C ASP A 208 -17.14 9.25 -6.85
N PRO A 209 -17.97 9.46 -7.89
CA PRO A 209 -19.25 8.76 -8.01
C PRO A 209 -19.10 7.25 -8.25
N VAL A 210 -17.96 6.81 -8.80
CA VAL A 210 -17.71 5.37 -9.07
C VAL A 210 -17.39 4.67 -7.76
N LEU A 211 -16.47 5.22 -6.97
CA LEU A 211 -16.13 4.68 -5.66
C LEU A 211 -17.33 4.73 -4.70
N LEU A 212 -18.04 5.86 -4.64
CA LEU A 212 -19.23 6.00 -3.79
C LEU A 212 -20.29 4.95 -4.13
N ARG A 213 -20.54 4.69 -5.43
CA ARG A 213 -21.49 3.67 -5.87
C ARG A 213 -21.02 2.26 -5.50
N ALA A 214 -19.72 1.98 -5.68
CA ALA A 214 -19.15 0.68 -5.34
C ALA A 214 -19.34 0.36 -3.85
N ILE A 215 -19.02 1.30 -2.97
CA ILE A 215 -19.12 1.09 -1.52
C ILE A 215 -20.56 1.03 -1.04
N LYS A 216 -21.45 1.88 -1.58
CA LYS A 216 -22.88 1.79 -1.25
C LYS A 216 -23.49 0.44 -1.62
N ARG A 217 -23.06 -0.18 -2.73
CA ARG A 217 -23.52 -1.54 -3.11
C ARG A 217 -23.07 -2.58 -2.08
N VAL A 218 -21.85 -2.43 -1.59
CA VAL A 218 -21.29 -3.32 -0.55
C VAL A 218 -22.13 -3.25 0.74
N THR A 219 -22.66 -2.10 1.10
CA THR A 219 -23.43 -1.95 2.34
C THR A 219 -24.93 -2.22 2.19
N THR A 220 -25.56 -1.83 1.08
CA THR A 220 -26.97 -2.16 0.83
C THR A 220 -27.20 -3.66 0.64
N SER A 221 -26.24 -4.40 0.11
CA SER A 221 -26.32 -5.86 0.02
C SER A 221 -26.18 -6.56 1.38
N ALA A 222 -25.62 -5.88 2.40
CA ALA A 222 -25.62 -6.35 3.78
C ALA A 222 -26.97 -6.08 4.48
N ALA A 223 -27.64 -4.96 4.18
CA ALA A 223 -28.92 -4.58 4.79
C ALA A 223 -30.16 -5.36 4.29
N GLN A 224 -30.04 -6.09 3.17
CA GLN A 224 -31.13 -6.87 2.56
C GLN A 224 -31.09 -8.36 2.92
N ARG A 225 -30.26 -8.77 3.89
CA ARG A 225 -30.13 -10.15 4.38
C ARG A 225 -30.21 -10.19 5.89
#